data_AF-A0A0C2D6G6-F1
#
_entry.id   AF-A0A0C2D6G6-F1
#
_cell.length_a   1.000
_cell.length_b   1.000
_cell.length_c   1.000
_cell.angle_alpha   90.00
_cell.angle_beta   90.00
_cell.angle_gamma   90.00
#
_symmetry.space_group_name_H-M   'P 1'
#
loop_
_entity.id
_entity.type
_entity.pdbx_description
1 polymer ?
#
loop_
_entity_poly.entity_id
_entity_poly.type
_entity_poly.pdbx_seq_one_letter_code
_entity_poly.pdbx_strand_id
1 'polypeptide(L)' 'MMVPRKETIGCHLLSIHNIRHQLRLMEDVREAIDSEKVQQFLEDFLRNYYQKEPIPEWVRDAVAFMGYELNL' A
#
# COMPACT_ATOMS: atom_id res chain seq x y z
N MET A 1 -19.52 2.37 -34.75
CA MET A 1 -19.42 1.90 -33.35
C MET A 1 -18.75 3.00 -32.54
N MET A 2 -19.51 3.74 -31.74
CA MET A 2 -19.01 4.86 -30.95
C MET A 2 -18.47 4.31 -29.63
N VAL A 3 -17.16 4.04 -29.55
CA VAL A 3 -16.50 3.76 -28.27
C VAL A 3 -16.72 5.00 -27.39
N PRO A 4 -17.29 4.90 -26.18
CA PRO A 4 -17.56 6.08 -25.38
C PRO A 4 -16.20 6.64 -24.95
N ARG A 5 -15.78 7.79 -25.50
CA ARG A 5 -14.52 8.48 -25.14
C ARG A 5 -14.33 8.65 -23.62
N LYS A 6 -15.42 8.63 -22.84
CA LYS A 6 -15.43 8.69 -21.37
C LYS A 6 -14.81 7.45 -20.72
N GLU A 7 -14.99 6.26 -21.26
CA GLU A 7 -14.41 5.03 -20.72
C GLU A 7 -12.90 5.03 -20.88
N THR A 8 -12.40 5.49 -22.03
CA THR A 8 -10.95 5.63 -22.30
C THR A 8 -10.30 6.62 -21.34
N ILE A 9 -10.91 7.78 -21.10
CA ILE A 9 -10.41 8.75 -20.10
C ILE A 9 -10.43 8.16 -18.69
N GLY A 10 -11.48 7.41 -18.34
CA GLY A 10 -11.57 6.70 -17.05
C GLY A 10 -10.42 5.71 -16.85
N CYS A 11 -10.15 4.87 -17.85
CA CYS A 11 -9.02 3.93 -17.81
C CYS A 11 -7.68 4.65 -17.63
N HIS A 12 -7.43 5.73 -18.38
CA HIS A 12 -6.19 6.50 -18.24
C HIS A 12 -6.05 7.16 -16.86
N LEU A 13 -7.12 7.73 -16.32
CA LEU A 13 -7.11 8.32 -14.98
C LEU A 13 -6.87 7.28 -13.90
N LEU A 14 -7.47 6.08 -14.01
CA LEU A 14 -7.22 4.97 -13.10
C LEU A 14 -5.76 4.52 -13.15
N SER A 15 -5.17 4.38 -14.36
CA SER A 15 -3.75 4.06 -14.50
C SER A 15 -2.85 5.10 -13.84
N ILE A 16 -3.11 6.40 -14.08
CA ILE A 16 -2.34 7.50 -13.47
C ILE A 16 -2.50 7.49 -11.94
N HIS A 17 -3.72 7.30 -11.44
CA HIS A 17 -3.99 7.20 -10.02
C HIS A 17 -3.23 6.04 -9.36
N ASN A 18 -3.27 4.86 -9.97
CA ASN A 18 -2.59 3.67 -9.46
C ASN A 18 -1.06 3.86 -9.44
N ILE A 19 -0.48 4.40 -10.51
CA ILE A 19 0.96 4.69 -10.57
C ILE A 19 1.32 5.70 -9.49
N ARG A 20 0.56 6.78 -9.33
CA ARG A 20 0.81 7.79 -8.30
C ARG A 20 0.71 7.20 -6.89
N HIS A 21 -0.26 6.33 -6.63
CA HIS A 21 -0.39 5.64 -5.35
C HIS A 21 0.83 4.77 -5.06
N GLN A 22 1.28 3.96 -6.03
CA GLN A 22 2.46 3.10 -5.87
C GLN A 22 3.75 3.90 -5.68
N LEU A 23 3.93 4.99 -6.43
CA LEU A 23 5.07 5.87 -6.25
C LEU A 23 5.12 6.44 -4.82
N ARG A 24 4.00 6.98 -4.32
CA ARG A 24 3.91 7.48 -2.95
C ARG A 24 4.20 6.38 -1.93
N LEU A 25 3.60 5.20 -2.10
CA LEU A 25 3.84 4.08 -1.19
C LEU A 25 5.35 3.75 -1.08
N MET A 26 6.04 3.72 -2.22
CA MET A 26 7.48 3.43 -2.24
C MET A 26 8.34 4.59 -1.70
N GLU A 27 7.87 5.84 -1.82
CA GLU A 27 8.47 7.00 -1.16
C GLU A 27 8.37 6.88 0.37
N ASP A 28 7.17 6.58 0.88
CA ASP A 28 6.91 6.40 2.31
C ASP A 28 7.74 5.25 2.89
N VAL A 29 7.85 4.13 2.16
CA VAL A 29 8.72 2.99 2.54
C VAL A 29 10.19 3.44 2.64
N ARG A 30 10.68 4.20 1.66
CA ARG A 30 12.06 4.68 1.66
C ARG A 30 12.32 5.61 2.85
N GLU A 31 11.43 6.56 3.11
CA GLU A 31 11.55 7.47 4.24
C GLU A 31 11.54 6.71 5.58
N ALA A 32 10.71 5.68 5.70
CA ALA A 32 10.65 4.84 6.89
C ALA A 32 11.95 4.04 7.11
N ILE A 33 12.60 3.57 6.04
CA ILE A 33 13.90 2.91 6.13
C ILE A 33 14.98 3.92 6.55
N ASP A 34 15.05 5.06 5.86
CA ASP A 34 16.07 6.10 6.11
C ASP A 34 15.94 6.70 7.52
N SER A 35 14.73 6.74 8.06
CA SER A 35 14.43 7.27 9.40
C SER A 35 14.40 6.22 10.51
N GLU A 36 14.72 4.96 10.21
CA GLU A 36 14.65 3.82 11.15
C GLU A 36 13.23 3.61 11.76
N LYS A 37 12.17 3.95 11.02
CA LYS A 37 10.75 3.90 11.44
C LYS A 37 9.92 2.86 10.70
N VAL A 38 10.54 1.82 10.14
CA VAL A 38 9.85 0.76 9.38
C VAL A 38 8.74 0.08 10.18
N GLN A 39 8.96 -0.17 11.47
CA GLN A 39 7.95 -0.74 12.38
C GLN A 39 6.66 0.09 12.40
N GLN A 40 6.80 1.41 12.60
CA GLN A 40 5.66 2.32 12.64
C GLN A 40 4.95 2.38 11.28
N PHE A 41 5.71 2.44 10.18
CA PHE A 41 5.16 2.40 8.84
C PHE A 41 4.31 1.15 8.59
N LEU A 42 4.80 -0.04 8.98
CA LEU A 42 4.07 -1.30 8.81
C LEU A 42 2.76 -1.31 9.61
N GLU A 43 2.80 -0.89 10.88
CA GLU A 43 1.61 -0.80 11.72
C GLU A 43 0.57 0.16 11.14
N ASP A 44 0.98 1.37 10.76
CA ASP A 44 0.09 2.38 10.21
C ASP A 44 -0.46 1.96 8.84
N PHE A 45 0.38 1.42 7.96
CA PHE A 45 -0.04 0.97 6.64
C PHE A 45 -1.03 -0.20 6.73
N LEU A 46 -0.72 -1.23 7.49
CA LEU A 46 -1.57 -2.41 7.60
C LEU A 46 -2.88 -2.10 8.34
N ARG A 47 -2.86 -1.25 9.38
CA ARG A 47 -4.08 -0.78 10.06
C ARG A 47 -5.00 -0.03 9.10
N ASN A 48 -4.44 0.83 8.26
CA ASN A 48 -5.20 1.62 7.30
C ASN A 48 -5.70 0.80 6.11
N TYR A 49 -4.95 -0.21 5.68
CA TYR A 49 -5.31 -1.07 4.55
C TYR A 49 -6.35 -2.13 4.95
N TYR A 50 -6.19 -2.74 6.13
CA TYR A 50 -7.06 -3.79 6.66
C TYR A 50 -8.00 -3.26 7.75
N GLN A 51 -8.90 -2.33 7.38
CA GLN A 51 -9.83 -1.71 8.34
C GLN A 51 -10.99 -2.62 8.77
N LYS A 52 -11.46 -3.48 7.87
CA LYS A 52 -12.67 -4.29 8.07
C LYS A 52 -12.38 -5.78 8.19
N GLU A 53 -11.25 -6.20 7.66
CA GLU A 53 -10.86 -7.60 7.57
C GLU A 53 -9.60 -7.81 8.41
N PRO A 54 -9.44 -8.98 9.04
CA PRO A 54 -8.21 -9.28 9.74
C PRO A 54 -7.04 -9.35 8.76
N ILE A 55 -5.88 -8.93 9.22
CA ILE A 55 -4.64 -9.06 8.46
C ILE A 55 -4.38 -10.56 8.20
N PRO A 56 -4.21 -10.97 6.93
CA PRO A 56 -3.96 -12.36 6.58
C PRO A 56 -2.69 -12.91 7.25
N GLU A 57 -2.71 -14.20 7.61
CA GLU A 57 -1.62 -14.82 8.35
C GLU A 57 -0.27 -14.73 7.62
N TRP A 58 -0.26 -14.95 6.30
CA TRP A 58 0.96 -14.87 5.49
C TRP A 58 1.62 -13.47 5.55
N VAL A 59 0.86 -12.41 5.81
CA VAL A 59 1.39 -11.05 6.00
C VAL A 59 2.07 -10.96 7.37
N ARG A 60 1.45 -11.52 8.41
CA ARG A 60 2.01 -11.56 9.77
C ARG A 60 3.31 -12.35 9.79
N ASP A 61 3.32 -13.50 9.12
CA ASP A 61 4.50 -14.36 8.96
C ASP A 61 5.64 -13.61 8.25
N ALA A 62 5.34 -12.88 7.18
CA ALA A 62 6.33 -12.10 6.44
C ALA A 62 6.92 -10.97 7.30
N VAL A 63 6.08 -10.28 8.07
CA VAL A 63 6.53 -9.20 8.97
C VAL A 63 7.42 -9.75 10.08
N ALA A 64 7.02 -10.87 10.70
CA ALA A 64 7.83 -11.55 11.71
C ALA A 64 9.16 -12.06 11.15
N PHE A 65 9.18 -12.61 9.94
CA PHE A 65 10.40 -13.05 9.26
C PHE A 65 11.40 -11.91 9.02
N MET A 66 10.91 -10.69 8.79
CA MET A 66 11.74 -9.48 8.65
C MET A 66 12.25 -8.94 9.99
N GLY A 67 11.84 -9.52 11.13
CA GLY A 67 12.24 -9.08 12.47
C GLY A 67 11.39 -7.94 13.04
N TYR A 68 10.21 -7.70 12.47
CA TYR A 68 9.23 -6.72 12.94
C TYR A 68 8.05 -7.43 13.60
N GLU A 69 7.35 -6.73 14.49
CA GLU A 69 6.18 -7.26 15.18
C GLU A 69 4.91 -6.52 14.73
N LEU A 70 3.72 -7.07 14.93
CA LEU A 70 2.47 -6.36 14.64
C LEU A 70 1.65 -6.26 15.92
N ASN A 71 1.76 -5.12 16.61
CA ASN A 71 0.97 -4.81 17.80
C ASN A 71 -0.37 -4.19 17.40
N LEU A 72 -1.17 -4.94 16.64
CA LEU A 72 -2.44 -4.48 16.04
C LEU A 72 -3.66 -5.04 16.75
#